data_AF-A0A7X8FVX4-F1
#
_entry.id   AF-A0A7X8FVX4-F1
#
_cell.length_a   1.000
_cell.length_b   1.000
_cell.length_c   1.000
_cell.angle_alpha   90.00
_cell.angle_beta   90.00
_cell.angle_gamma   90.00
#
_symmetry.space_group_name_H-M   'P 1'
#
loop_
_entity.id
_entity.type
_entity.pdbx_description
1 polymer ?
#
loop_
_entity_poly.entity_id
_entity_poly.type
_entity_poly.pdbx_seq_one_letter_code
_entity_poly.pdbx_strand_id
1 'polypeptide(L)'
;MNTTPPALSFERITVDCVNDIRTILLENLETGSGVVLDFDKTGTIDLAGIQLLLALFRDAGQRGVPVQCTGTLCEQLVGRLKLFGFYGEACDSPEKLCEALKSYFGER
;
A
#
# COMPACT_ATOMS: atom_id res chain seq x y z
N MET A 1 -25.58 -4.42 -1.98
CA MET A 1 -25.28 -3.23 -1.18
C MET A 1 -23.88 -2.79 -1.57
N ASN A 2 -23.71 -1.62 -2.20
CA ASN A 2 -22.37 -1.07 -2.48
C ASN A 2 -21.88 -0.41 -1.20
N THR A 3 -21.32 -1.20 -0.28
CA THR A 3 -20.59 -0.66 0.86
C THR A 3 -19.19 -0.35 0.39
N THR A 4 -18.83 0.93 0.38
CA THR A 4 -17.45 1.37 0.18
C THR A 4 -16.57 0.64 1.20
N PRO A 5 -15.49 -0.04 0.78
CA PRO A 5 -14.61 -0.74 1.71
C PRO A 5 -14.02 0.25 2.73
N PRO A 6 -13.88 -0.14 4.01
CA PRO A 6 -13.31 0.72 5.03
C PRO A 6 -11.84 1.04 4.71
N ALA A 7 -11.43 2.28 4.97
CA ALA A 7 -10.04 2.68 4.85
C ALA A 7 -9.21 2.06 5.99
N LEU A 8 -8.16 1.34 5.61
CA LEU A 8 -7.19 0.74 6.52
C LEU A 8 -6.02 1.72 6.69
N SER A 9 -5.74 2.11 7.94
CA SER A 9 -4.65 3.03 8.25
C SER A 9 -3.73 2.43 9.31
N PHE A 10 -2.42 2.60 9.11
CA PHE A 10 -1.38 2.07 9.98
C PHE A 10 -0.37 3.16 10.31
N GLU A 11 -0.08 3.35 11.60
CA GLU A 11 0.88 4.37 12.04
C GLU A 11 2.32 4.07 11.57
N ARG A 12 2.66 2.78 11.50
CA ARG A 12 3.94 2.26 11.04
C ARG A 12 3.73 0.97 10.28
N ILE A 13 4.50 0.79 9.22
CA ILE A 13 4.53 -0.46 8.44
C ILE A 13 5.99 -0.93 8.42
N THR A 14 6.37 -1.63 9.48
CA THR A 14 7.76 -2.03 9.76
C THR A 14 7.85 -3.51 10.08
N VAL A 15 9.07 -4.07 10.09
CA VAL A 15 9.33 -5.49 10.39
C VAL A 15 8.63 -5.98 11.65
N ASP A 16 8.52 -5.13 12.68
CA ASP A 16 7.90 -5.48 13.97
C ASP A 16 6.37 -5.72 13.89
N CYS A 17 5.68 -5.16 12.89
CA CYS A 17 4.22 -5.23 12.77
C CYS A 17 3.73 -5.77 11.41
N VAL A 18 4.64 -6.00 10.47
CA VAL A 18 4.29 -6.35 9.08
C VAL A 18 3.46 -7.63 8.96
N ASN A 19 3.64 -8.59 9.85
CA ASN A 19 2.88 -9.85 9.85
C ASN A 19 1.44 -9.65 10.29
N ASP A 20 1.20 -8.80 11.29
CA ASP A 20 -0.15 -8.48 11.76
C ASP A 20 -0.91 -7.70 10.68
N ILE A 21 -0.25 -6.71 10.09
CA ILE A 21 -0.79 -5.92 8.97
C ILE A 21 -1.11 -6.85 7.78
N ARG A 22 -0.22 -7.78 7.44
CA ARG A 22 -0.44 -8.75 6.36
C ARG A 22 -1.70 -9.57 6.57
N THR A 23 -1.96 -10.03 7.80
CA THR A 23 -3.16 -10.82 8.13
C THR A 23 -4.42 -10.00 7.85
N ILE A 24 -4.46 -8.76 8.35
CA ILE A 24 -5.59 -7.83 8.12
C ILE A 24 -5.81 -7.59 6.62
N LEU A 25 -4.73 -7.37 5.86
CA LEU A 25 -4.82 -7.14 4.42
C LEU A 25 -5.36 -8.34 3.66
N LEU A 26 -4.91 -9.55 4.01
CA LEU A 26 -5.37 -10.79 3.37
C LEU A 26 -6.85 -11.06 3.65
N GLU A 27 -7.31 -10.86 4.88
CA GLU A 27 -8.72 -10.97 5.25
C GLU A 27 -9.59 -10.01 4.42
N ASN A 28 -9.14 -8.77 4.24
CA ASN A 28 -9.87 -7.80 3.42
C ASN A 28 -9.87 -8.20 1.93
N LEU A 29 -8.77 -8.73 1.39
CA LEU A 29 -8.75 -9.26 0.02
C LEU A 29 -9.71 -10.44 -0.17
N GLU A 30 -9.92 -11.28 0.84
CA GLU A 30 -10.87 -12.41 0.77
C GLU A 30 -12.33 -11.96 0.67
N THR A 31 -12.66 -10.76 1.16
CA THR A 31 -14.01 -10.20 1.01
C THR A 31 -14.38 -9.81 -0.42
N GLY A 32 -13.39 -9.62 -1.30
CA GLY A 32 -13.58 -9.19 -2.69
C GLY A 32 -14.06 -7.75 -2.88
N SER A 33 -14.26 -6.98 -1.82
CA SER A 33 -14.92 -5.65 -1.86
C SER A 33 -13.99 -4.49 -2.22
N GLY A 34 -12.70 -4.76 -2.42
CA GLY A 34 -11.66 -3.74 -2.60
C GLY A 34 -10.96 -3.38 -1.30
N VAL A 35 -9.76 -2.80 -1.41
CA VAL A 35 -8.94 -2.34 -0.28
C VAL A 35 -8.59 -0.88 -0.46
N VAL A 36 -8.81 -0.06 0.58
CA VAL A 36 -8.38 1.35 0.61
C VAL A 36 -7.31 1.49 1.69
N LEU A 37 -6.12 1.91 1.31
CA LEU A 37 -5.01 2.21 2.23
C LEU A 37 -4.93 3.72 2.48
N ASP A 38 -5.07 4.13 3.73
CA ASP A 38 -4.98 5.52 4.14
C ASP A 38 -3.64 5.80 4.86
N PHE A 39 -2.85 6.69 4.25
CA PHE A 39 -1.51 7.03 4.70
C PHE A 39 -1.43 8.27 5.60
N ASP A 40 -2.54 8.95 5.90
CA ASP A 40 -2.52 10.20 6.71
C ASP A 40 -1.82 10.04 8.07
N LYS A 41 -1.91 8.86 8.68
CA LYS A 41 -1.28 8.55 9.97
C LYS A 41 0.04 7.79 9.83
N THR A 42 0.44 7.40 8.62
CA THR A 42 1.63 6.59 8.40
C THR A 42 2.89 7.44 8.54
N GLY A 43 3.56 7.30 9.68
CA GLY A 43 4.79 8.03 9.97
C GLY A 43 6.04 7.36 9.39
N THR A 44 6.03 6.02 9.27
CA THR A 44 7.22 5.31 8.81
C THR A 44 6.92 4.00 8.10
N ILE A 45 7.77 3.68 7.13
CA ILE A 45 7.82 2.40 6.42
C ILE A 45 9.27 1.94 6.32
N ASP A 46 9.53 0.67 6.52
CA ASP A 46 10.84 0.09 6.23
C ASP A 46 10.77 -0.85 5.01
N LEU A 47 11.86 -1.53 4.70
CA LEU A 47 11.91 -2.44 3.55
C LEU A 47 10.88 -3.58 3.66
N ALA A 48 10.60 -4.10 4.86
CA ALA A 48 9.62 -5.16 5.04
C ALA A 48 8.20 -4.64 4.76
N GLY A 49 7.89 -3.43 5.25
CA GLY A 49 6.60 -2.78 4.94
C GLY A 49 6.41 -2.52 3.45
N ILE A 50 7.48 -2.10 2.76
CA ILE A 50 7.46 -1.92 1.31
C ILE A 50 7.22 -3.25 0.57
N GLN A 51 7.92 -4.31 0.97
CA GLN A 51 7.71 -5.65 0.40
C GLN A 51 6.29 -6.16 0.65
N LEU A 52 5.69 -5.83 1.79
CA LEU A 52 4.29 -6.14 2.08
C LEU A 52 3.35 -5.40 1.13
N LEU A 53 3.54 -4.10 0.93
CA LEU A 53 2.71 -3.34 -0.02
C LEU A 53 2.82 -3.93 -1.43
N LEU A 54 4.04 -4.24 -1.89
CA LEU A 54 4.25 -4.95 -3.15
C LEU A 54 3.47 -6.28 -3.20
N ALA A 55 3.59 -7.11 -2.17
CA ALA A 55 2.87 -8.38 -2.12
C ALA A 55 1.34 -8.18 -2.17
N LEU A 56 0.81 -7.19 -1.45
CA LEU A 56 -0.60 -6.83 -1.47
C LEU A 56 -1.08 -6.49 -2.88
N PHE A 57 -0.40 -5.59 -3.59
CA PHE A 57 -0.80 -5.17 -4.93
C PHE A 57 -0.76 -6.31 -5.93
N ARG A 58 0.25 -7.18 -5.86
CA ARG A 58 0.31 -8.41 -6.66
C ARG A 58 -0.87 -9.34 -6.37
N ASP A 59 -1.11 -9.64 -5.09
CA ASP A 59 -2.13 -10.60 -4.68
C ASP A 59 -3.54 -10.06 -4.99
N ALA A 60 -3.75 -8.76 -4.85
CA ALA A 60 -4.99 -8.09 -5.24
C ALA A 60 -5.24 -8.15 -6.76
N GLY A 61 -4.20 -7.88 -7.56
CA GLY A 61 -4.25 -8.00 -9.02
C GLY A 61 -4.60 -9.42 -9.48
N GLN A 62 -4.00 -10.45 -8.88
CA GLN A 62 -4.31 -11.85 -9.17
C GLN A 62 -5.76 -12.22 -8.82
N ARG A 63 -6.35 -11.56 -7.82
CA ARG A 63 -7.73 -11.78 -7.36
C ARG A 63 -8.76 -10.86 -8.05
N GLY A 64 -8.33 -9.92 -8.88
CA GLY A 64 -9.20 -8.90 -9.46
C GLY A 64 -9.80 -7.93 -8.44
N VAL A 65 -9.16 -7.76 -7.28
CA VAL A 65 -9.63 -6.90 -6.20
C VAL A 65 -8.98 -5.52 -6.34
N PRO A 66 -9.74 -4.42 -6.43
CA PRO A 66 -9.16 -3.10 -6.57
C PRO A 66 -8.48 -2.64 -5.28
N VAL A 67 -7.28 -2.05 -5.41
CA VAL A 67 -6.58 -1.37 -4.31
C VAL A 67 -6.47 0.12 -4.63
N GLN A 68 -6.80 0.95 -3.64
CA GLN A 68 -6.69 2.41 -3.71
C GLN A 68 -5.81 2.90 -2.55
N CYS A 69 -5.10 4.00 -2.77
CA CYS A 69 -4.34 4.69 -1.74
C CYS A 69 -4.89 6.11 -1.59
N THR A 70 -5.03 6.58 -0.35
CA THR A 70 -5.56 7.92 -0.01
C THR A 70 -4.73 8.58 1.09
N GLY A 71 -5.08 9.81 1.44
CA GLY A 71 -4.45 10.58 2.52
C GLY A 71 -3.25 11.39 2.04
N THR A 72 -2.24 11.52 2.90
CA THR A 72 -1.05 12.34 2.67
C THR A 72 0.20 11.56 3.05
N LEU A 73 1.21 11.56 2.17
CA LEU A 73 2.51 10.98 2.50
C LEU A 73 3.35 12.01 3.27
N CYS A 74 3.80 11.67 4.48
CA CYS A 74 4.71 12.55 5.22
C CYS A 74 6.09 12.62 4.54
N GLU A 75 6.85 13.71 4.75
CA GLU A 75 8.16 13.90 4.09
C GLU A 75 9.15 12.77 4.37
N GLN A 76 9.12 12.23 5.60
CA GLN A 76 9.97 11.12 5.98
C GLN A 76 9.65 9.85 5.16
N LEU A 77 8.37 9.59 4.93
CA LEU A 77 7.89 8.48 4.09
C LEU A 77 8.30 8.68 2.64
N VAL A 78 8.09 9.87 2.08
CA VAL A 78 8.53 10.23 0.71
C VAL A 78 10.04 10.04 0.55
N GLY A 79 10.83 10.48 1.53
CA GLY A 79 12.29 10.30 1.55
C GLY A 79 12.70 8.82 1.52
N ARG A 80 12.03 7.96 2.30
CA ARG A 80 12.31 6.52 2.29
C ARG A 80 11.88 5.85 0.99
N LEU A 81 10.73 6.20 0.43
CA LEU A 81 10.25 5.67 -0.86
C LEU A 81 11.25 5.97 -1.99
N LYS A 82 11.86 7.16 -1.99
CA LYS A 82 12.95 7.51 -2.93
C LYS A 82 14.17 6.61 -2.76
N LEU A 83 14.58 6.31 -1.53
CA LEU A 83 15.74 5.44 -1.25
C LEU A 83 15.55 4.01 -1.73
N PHE A 84 14.31 3.52 -1.71
CA PHE A 84 14.00 2.16 -2.13
C PHE A 84 13.93 1.98 -3.65
N GLY A 85 14.12 3.05 -4.44
CA GLY A 85 14.25 2.96 -5.89
C GLY A 85 12.98 2.56 -6.64
N PHE A 86 11.80 2.77 -6.04
CA PHE A 86 10.50 2.40 -6.61
C PHE A 86 10.13 3.17 -7.87
N TYR A 87 10.82 4.28 -8.15
CA TYR A 87 10.61 5.08 -9.35
C TYR A 87 11.79 6.03 -9.59
N GLY A 88 12.02 6.41 -10.85
CA GLY A 88 13.02 7.42 -11.22
C GLY A 88 12.61 8.86 -10.88
N GLU A 89 11.33 9.08 -10.54
CA GLU A 89 10.79 10.37 -10.10
C GLU A 89 10.27 10.30 -8.66
N ALA A 90 10.17 11.45 -7.99
CA ALA A 90 9.69 11.54 -6.62
C ALA A 90 8.23 11.06 -6.49
N CYS A 91 8.00 10.02 -5.71
CA CYS A 91 6.66 9.61 -5.29
C CYS A 91 6.19 10.51 -4.13
N ASP A 92 5.46 11.59 -4.46
CA ASP A 92 5.03 12.64 -3.53
C ASP A 92 3.53 12.61 -3.18
N SER A 93 2.75 11.68 -3.73
CA SER A 93 1.32 11.48 -3.38
C SER A 93 0.94 10.00 -3.24
N PRO A 94 -0.10 9.67 -2.46
CA PRO A 94 -0.57 8.28 -2.32
C PRO A 94 -1.06 7.68 -3.64
N GLU A 95 -1.67 8.47 -4.53
CA GLU A 95 -2.11 8.00 -5.84
C GLU A 95 -0.92 7.59 -6.70
N LYS A 96 0.15 8.40 -6.73
CA LYS A 96 1.40 8.04 -7.42
C LYS A 96 2.05 6.80 -6.80
N LEU A 97 1.98 6.63 -5.48
CA LEU A 97 2.44 5.42 -4.80
C LEU A 97 1.64 4.19 -5.25
N CYS A 98 0.32 4.33 -5.30
CA CYS A 98 -0.60 3.29 -5.77
C CYS A 98 -0.26 2.86 -7.20
N GLU A 99 -0.11 3.82 -8.11
CA GLU A 99 0.24 3.56 -9.51
C GLU A 99 1.63 2.97 -9.67
N ALA A 100 2.63 3.42 -8.90
CA ALA A 100 3.96 2.83 -8.90
C ALA A 100 3.94 1.37 -8.44
N LEU A 101 3.19 1.05 -7.38
CA LEU A 101 3.06 -0.31 -6.86
C LEU A 101 2.30 -1.24 -7.81
N LYS A 102 1.25 -0.75 -8.47
CA LYS A 102 0.55 -1.48 -9.54
C LYS A 102 1.48 -1.75 -10.73
N SER A 103 2.17 -0.72 -11.21
CA SER A 103 3.03 -0.77 -12.39
C SER A 103 4.25 -1.69 -12.19
N TYR A 104 4.72 -1.86 -10.95
CA TYR A 104 5.85 -2.73 -10.62
C TYR A 104 5.67 -4.18 -11.09
N PHE A 105 4.44 -4.70 -11.08
CA PHE A 105 4.13 -6.07 -11.50
C PHE A 105 3.71 -6.18 -12.95
N GLY A 106 3.55 -5.05 -13.65
CA GLY A 106 3.17 -4.98 -15.06
C GLY A 106 1.68 -5.26 -15.30
N GLU A 107 0.95 -4.22 -15.69
CA GLU A 107 0.18 -4.37 -16.93
C GLU A 107 1.23 -4.49 -18.06
N ARG A 108 1.32 -5.69 -18.63
CA ARG A 108 1.92 -5.92 -19.95
C ARG A 108 0.81 -6.17 -20.93
#